data_AF-A0A1V5NS26-F1
#
_entry.id   AF-A0A1V5NS26-F1
#
_cell.length_a   1.000
_cell.length_b   1.000
_cell.length_c   1.000
_cell.angle_alpha   90.00
_cell.angle_beta   90.00
_cell.angle_gamma   90.00
#
_symmetry.space_group_name_H-M   'P 1'
#
loop_
_entity.id
_entity.type
_entity.pdbx_description
1 polymer ?
#
loop_
_entity_poly.entity_id
_entity_poly.type
_entity_poly.pdbx_seq_one_letter_code
_entity_poly.pdbx_strand_id
1 'polypeptide(L)'
;MSKTYFESALTCQFGANHKASYTDSKERVWEGMPLWFLAGFVDDADQHSDNAFNNQLAEAGYQVIITAGDGHSVTIDSADIIRNNDYIVANTLDGNLIPESDSNWPLRLVGPVVSGATSISNIVGIELVSTAPPLTPPELTGDNTDNTVGQAIDITFADDPAWQAAITDVTVNGTSIAGLYTVVAGNLNIAAGAFTTDGAYTIVVKAAGYSDAVVTQHLGPAAVAAPTADPPPGEVAQGTVVRLTTTTDGAYILYTSDGSEPTHDNKNVERYDPEQGIEIQADTTIKAIAVRADMLDSEIVTFVYTVSGDIDECFIATAAYGSKFTPAVALLRNFRDQCLLTNLPGASFVDFYYRHSPPLAAYIAQHETLKVLVRVCLLPVVAAAYLIMHPLAGLGCVVFLTLALMRWGRRRNLLRV
;
A
#
# COMPACT_ATOMS: atom_id res chain seq x y z
N MET A 1 -38.30 20.46 18.13
CA MET A 1 -39.60 20.84 17.51
C MET A 1 -39.97 22.28 17.91
N SER A 2 -40.54 23.09 17.01
CA SER A 2 -41.00 24.46 17.36
C SER A 2 -42.44 24.48 17.91
N LYS A 3 -42.81 25.53 18.66
CA LYS A 3 -44.19 25.74 19.16
C LYS A 3 -45.23 25.66 18.04
N THR A 4 -45.00 26.39 16.95
CA THR A 4 -45.92 26.42 15.79
C THR A 4 -46.08 25.05 15.17
N TYR A 5 -45.00 24.26 15.10
CA TYR A 5 -45.08 22.90 14.57
C TYR A 5 -45.95 22.02 15.47
N PHE A 6 -45.72 22.04 16.79
CA PHE A 6 -46.53 21.30 17.77
C PHE A 6 -48.02 21.64 17.67
N GLU A 7 -48.36 22.94 17.63
CA GLU A 7 -49.76 23.40 17.52
C GLU A 7 -50.40 23.03 16.17
N SER A 8 -49.63 23.07 15.08
CA SER A 8 -50.11 22.63 13.75
C SER A 8 -50.38 21.12 13.70
N ALA A 9 -49.56 20.31 14.37
CA ALA A 9 -49.76 18.87 14.45
C ALA A 9 -51.09 18.52 15.13
N LEU A 10 -51.46 19.24 16.20
CA LEU A 10 -52.73 19.03 16.92
C LEU A 10 -53.98 19.38 16.10
N THR A 11 -53.82 20.13 15.01
CA THR A 11 -54.92 20.56 14.12
C THR A 11 -54.88 19.85 12.75
N CYS A 12 -54.05 18.82 12.61
CA CYS A 12 -53.89 18.06 11.38
C CYS A 12 -55.22 17.45 10.91
N GLN A 13 -55.64 17.76 9.68
CA GLN A 13 -56.90 17.27 9.08
C GLN A 13 -56.74 15.96 8.30
N PHE A 14 -55.52 15.40 8.25
CA PHE A 14 -55.20 14.20 7.48
C PHE A 14 -55.44 12.88 8.23
N GLY A 15 -56.27 12.89 9.29
CA GLY A 15 -56.82 11.67 9.91
C GLY A 15 -56.02 11.06 11.06
N ALA A 16 -54.81 11.55 11.35
CA ALA A 16 -53.88 10.94 12.31
C ALA A 16 -54.18 11.25 13.81
N ASN A 17 -55.27 11.95 14.15
CA ASN A 17 -55.75 12.22 15.52
C ASN A 17 -54.64 12.42 16.57
N HIS A 18 -53.70 13.33 16.31
CA HIS A 18 -52.57 13.62 17.22
C HIS A 18 -52.97 14.23 18.57
N LYS A 19 -54.25 14.56 18.76
CA LYS A 19 -54.79 15.22 19.93
C LYS A 19 -55.42 14.20 20.89
N ALA A 20 -55.04 14.26 22.16
CA ALA A 20 -55.70 13.57 23.25
C ALA A 20 -56.22 14.57 24.30
N SER A 21 -57.18 14.12 25.09
CA SER A 21 -57.80 14.91 26.15
C SER A 21 -57.85 14.11 27.46
N TYR A 22 -57.70 14.83 28.57
CA TYR A 22 -57.82 14.28 29.92
C TYR A 22 -58.55 15.28 30.83
N THR A 23 -59.58 14.81 31.53
CA THR A 23 -60.29 15.59 32.54
C THR A 23 -59.76 15.23 33.92
N ASP A 24 -59.26 16.22 34.66
CA ASP A 24 -58.72 15.98 36.00
C ASP A 24 -59.82 15.93 37.08
N SER A 25 -59.44 15.62 38.32
CA SER A 25 -60.35 15.53 39.47
C SER A 25 -61.02 16.85 39.87
N LYS A 26 -60.59 17.98 39.28
CA LYS A 26 -61.20 19.30 39.45
C LYS A 26 -62.10 19.69 38.27
N GLU A 27 -62.45 18.71 37.42
CA GLU A 27 -63.25 18.88 36.20
C GLU A 27 -62.61 19.79 35.15
N ARG A 28 -61.29 20.02 35.23
CA ARG A 28 -60.57 20.78 34.20
C ARG A 28 -60.20 19.87 33.05
N VAL A 29 -60.42 20.34 31.82
CA VAL A 29 -60.15 19.60 30.59
C VAL A 29 -58.80 20.02 30.03
N TRP A 30 -57.85 19.11 30.04
CA TRP A 30 -56.53 19.31 29.44
C TRP A 30 -56.48 18.66 28.07
N GLU A 31 -55.84 19.33 27.12
CA GLU A 31 -55.68 18.79 25.77
C GLU A 31 -54.28 19.06 25.21
N GLY A 32 -53.78 18.11 24.43
CA GLY A 32 -52.46 18.17 23.79
C GLY A 32 -52.11 16.87 23.09
N MET A 33 -50.82 16.54 23.03
CA MET A 33 -50.32 15.38 22.30
C MET A 33 -49.95 14.24 23.26
N PRO A 34 -50.33 12.98 22.99
CA PRO A 34 -49.82 11.83 23.72
C PRO A 34 -48.29 11.77 23.71
N LEU A 35 -47.68 11.36 24.82
CA LEU A 35 -46.22 11.34 24.95
C LEU A 35 -45.54 10.38 23.96
N TRP A 36 -46.19 9.26 23.61
CA TRP A 36 -45.65 8.31 22.63
C TRP A 36 -45.55 8.86 21.22
N PHE A 37 -46.48 9.72 20.81
CA PHE A 37 -46.37 10.40 19.52
C PHE A 37 -45.12 11.27 19.48
N LEU A 38 -44.78 11.93 20.60
CA LEU A 38 -43.58 12.75 20.71
C LEU A 38 -42.30 11.92 20.74
N ALA A 39 -42.31 10.77 21.42
CA ALA A 39 -41.21 9.82 21.42
C ALA A 39 -40.95 9.25 20.00
N GLY A 40 -42.01 9.02 19.23
CA GLY A 40 -41.98 8.54 17.86
C GLY A 40 -41.16 9.38 16.87
N PHE A 41 -41.02 10.69 17.13
CA PHE A 41 -40.15 11.55 16.30
C PHE A 41 -38.66 11.24 16.46
N VAL A 42 -38.28 10.54 17.53
CA VAL A 42 -36.90 10.27 17.92
C VAL A 42 -36.56 8.79 17.77
N ASP A 43 -37.49 7.89 18.12
CA ASP A 43 -37.25 6.45 18.19
C ASP A 43 -37.57 5.67 16.90
N ASP A 44 -38.13 6.35 15.90
CA ASP A 44 -38.47 5.80 14.59
C ASP A 44 -37.94 6.66 13.43
N ALA A 45 -37.64 6.00 12.31
CA ALA A 45 -37.29 6.67 11.05
C ALA A 45 -38.53 7.26 10.36
N ASP A 46 -39.70 6.67 10.58
CA ASP A 46 -40.99 7.23 10.22
C ASP A 46 -41.47 8.19 11.30
N GLN A 47 -41.52 9.48 10.98
CA GLN A 47 -41.89 10.54 11.93
C GLN A 47 -43.35 10.97 11.80
N HIS A 48 -44.13 10.40 10.86
CA HIS A 48 -45.40 11.00 10.48
C HIS A 48 -46.41 10.03 9.82
N SER A 49 -46.52 8.80 10.33
CA SER A 49 -47.60 7.85 10.02
C SER A 49 -48.18 7.21 11.29
N ASP A 50 -49.20 6.36 11.15
CA ASP A 50 -49.73 5.56 12.26
C ASP A 50 -48.66 4.63 12.89
N ASN A 51 -47.56 4.38 12.18
CA ASN A 51 -46.44 3.58 12.64
C ASN A 51 -45.31 4.41 13.27
N ALA A 52 -45.42 5.75 13.35
CA ALA A 52 -44.39 6.65 13.86
C ALA A 52 -44.23 6.58 15.40
N PHE A 53 -43.85 5.39 15.88
CA PHE A 53 -43.45 5.03 17.24
C PHE A 53 -42.99 3.57 17.25
N ASN A 54 -41.73 3.36 17.62
CA ASN A 54 -41.09 2.06 17.56
C ASN A 54 -41.41 1.22 18.81
N ASN A 55 -42.53 0.48 18.77
CA ASN A 55 -42.94 -0.41 19.86
C ASN A 55 -41.82 -1.34 20.31
N GLN A 56 -41.04 -1.90 19.37
CA GLN A 56 -39.99 -2.86 19.70
C GLN A 56 -38.84 -2.19 20.47
N LEU A 57 -38.48 -0.96 20.11
CA LEU A 57 -37.47 -0.18 20.83
C LEU A 57 -37.99 0.26 22.21
N ALA A 58 -39.26 0.63 22.31
CA ALA A 58 -39.90 0.96 23.58
C ALA A 58 -40.04 -0.25 24.51
N GLU A 59 -40.28 -1.45 23.97
CA GLU A 59 -40.27 -2.72 24.71
C GLU A 59 -38.84 -3.14 25.11
N ALA A 60 -37.83 -2.81 24.29
CA ALA A 60 -36.43 -3.06 24.61
C ALA A 60 -35.91 -2.15 25.73
N GLY A 61 -36.51 -0.97 25.89
CA GLY A 61 -36.33 -0.09 27.04
C GLY A 61 -35.52 1.17 26.74
N TYR A 62 -36.13 2.32 27.01
CA TYR A 62 -35.48 3.61 27.17
C TYR A 62 -36.23 4.46 28.20
N GLN A 63 -35.54 5.45 28.75
CA GLN A 63 -36.12 6.46 29.63
C GLN A 63 -36.51 7.68 28.82
N VAL A 64 -37.75 8.15 29.00
CA VAL A 64 -38.21 9.45 28.51
C VAL A 64 -37.99 10.47 29.62
N ILE A 65 -36.98 11.30 29.44
CA ILE A 65 -36.62 12.38 30.37
C ILE A 65 -37.32 13.66 29.92
N ILE A 66 -38.22 14.18 30.76
CA ILE A 66 -38.95 15.42 30.51
C ILE A 66 -38.38 16.50 31.41
N THR A 67 -37.93 17.60 30.82
CA THR A 67 -37.20 18.67 31.52
C THR A 67 -37.98 19.98 31.49
N ALA A 68 -38.13 20.60 32.66
CA ALA A 68 -38.74 21.91 32.84
C ALA A 68 -37.72 23.05 32.69
N GLY A 69 -38.21 24.26 32.44
CA GLY A 69 -37.36 25.45 32.23
C GLY A 69 -36.52 25.86 33.44
N ASP A 70 -36.83 25.35 34.63
CA ASP A 70 -36.03 25.53 35.85
C ASP A 70 -34.97 24.44 36.05
N GLY A 71 -34.87 23.48 35.13
CA GLY A 71 -33.95 22.35 35.16
C GLY A 71 -34.46 21.12 35.93
N HIS A 72 -35.65 21.18 36.54
CA HIS A 72 -36.27 19.99 37.12
C HIS A 72 -36.64 18.99 36.03
N SER A 73 -36.49 17.69 36.29
CA SER A 73 -36.89 16.63 35.35
C SER A 73 -37.68 15.52 36.01
N VAL A 74 -38.53 14.88 35.21
CA VAL A 74 -39.21 13.63 35.53
C VAL A 74 -38.88 12.59 34.47
N THR A 75 -38.82 11.34 34.88
CA THR A 75 -38.48 10.21 34.01
C THR A 75 -39.66 9.26 33.91
N ILE A 76 -39.97 8.82 32.69
CA ILE A 76 -41.01 7.84 32.39
C ILE A 76 -40.36 6.68 31.63
N ASP A 77 -40.75 5.45 31.94
CA ASP A 77 -40.27 4.27 31.22
C ASP A 77 -40.97 4.18 29.85
N SER A 78 -40.23 3.81 28.80
CA SER A 78 -40.77 3.67 27.46
C SER A 78 -41.91 2.65 27.39
N ALA A 79 -41.90 1.62 28.24
CA ALA A 79 -42.98 0.63 28.31
C ALA A 79 -44.32 1.24 28.76
N ASP A 80 -44.28 2.30 29.59
CA ASP A 80 -45.48 2.93 30.15
C ASP A 80 -46.20 3.84 29.15
N ILE A 81 -45.55 4.20 28.03
CA ILE A 81 -46.12 5.10 27.03
C ILE A 81 -46.63 4.37 25.78
N ILE A 82 -46.38 3.06 25.64
CA ILE A 82 -46.68 2.31 24.41
C ILE A 82 -48.14 2.49 23.99
N ARG A 83 -48.34 3.33 22.96
CA ARG A 83 -49.59 3.58 22.24
C ARG A 83 -50.81 3.82 23.14
N ASN A 84 -50.64 4.56 24.24
CA ASN A 84 -51.73 4.92 25.16
C ASN A 84 -51.83 6.45 25.35
N ASN A 85 -52.86 6.90 26.07
CA ASN A 85 -53.06 8.34 26.38
C ASN A 85 -52.84 8.62 27.87
N ASP A 86 -52.05 7.78 28.55
CA ASP A 86 -51.85 7.88 29.99
C ASP A 86 -50.96 9.07 30.36
N TYR A 87 -50.16 9.51 29.40
CA TYR A 87 -49.32 10.70 29.46
C TYR A 87 -49.60 11.60 28.24
N ILE A 88 -50.02 12.83 28.50
CA ILE A 88 -50.35 13.85 27.51
C ILE A 88 -49.52 15.09 27.82
N VAL A 89 -48.81 15.60 26.82
CA VAL A 89 -48.14 16.89 26.87
C VAL A 89 -49.14 17.94 26.42
N ALA A 90 -49.77 18.60 27.38
CA ALA A 90 -50.87 19.55 27.16
C ALA A 90 -50.36 20.97 26.90
N ASN A 91 -50.96 21.63 25.91
CA ASN A 91 -50.81 23.08 25.65
C ASN A 91 -52.13 23.84 25.86
N THR A 92 -53.23 23.12 26.13
CA THR A 92 -54.58 23.68 26.22
C THR A 92 -55.21 23.27 27.56
N LEU A 93 -55.89 24.22 28.20
CA LEU A 93 -56.67 24.06 29.43
C LEU A 93 -58.06 24.68 29.22
N ASP A 94 -59.10 23.88 29.46
CA ASP A 94 -60.51 24.25 29.32
C ASP A 94 -60.82 24.88 27.94
N GLY A 95 -60.25 24.28 26.89
CA GLY A 95 -60.41 24.70 25.49
C GLY A 95 -59.60 25.93 25.08
N ASN A 96 -58.80 26.51 25.97
CA ASN A 96 -57.95 27.68 25.68
C ASN A 96 -56.47 27.32 25.76
N LEU A 97 -55.64 27.94 24.91
CA LEU A 97 -54.19 27.84 25.04
C LEU A 97 -53.76 28.32 26.44
N ILE A 98 -52.84 27.59 27.06
CA ILE A 98 -52.25 28.00 28.33
C ILE A 98 -51.52 29.35 28.11
N PRO A 99 -51.84 30.40 28.88
CA PRO A 99 -51.26 31.72 28.65
C PRO A 99 -49.83 31.81 29.20
N GLU A 100 -48.97 32.65 28.61
CA GLU A 100 -47.56 32.82 29.01
C GLU A 100 -47.35 33.19 30.48
N SER A 101 -48.35 33.81 31.10
CA SER A 101 -48.34 34.17 32.52
C SER A 101 -48.66 33.01 33.47
N ASP A 102 -49.15 31.87 32.96
CA ASP A 102 -49.52 30.70 33.75
C ASP A 102 -48.30 29.82 34.02
N SER A 103 -48.17 29.25 35.22
CA SER A 103 -47.04 28.38 35.56
C SER A 103 -47.04 27.04 34.80
N ASN A 104 -48.14 26.71 34.13
CA ASN A 104 -48.25 25.57 33.22
C ASN A 104 -47.70 25.85 31.83
N TRP A 105 -47.39 27.11 31.51
CA TRP A 105 -46.82 27.48 30.22
C TRP A 105 -45.35 27.07 30.11
N PRO A 106 -44.85 26.65 28.93
CA PRO A 106 -45.60 26.49 27.68
C PRO A 106 -46.39 25.18 27.57
N LEU A 107 -45.97 24.16 28.31
CA LEU A 107 -46.50 22.80 28.23
C LEU A 107 -46.54 22.17 29.63
N ARG A 108 -47.55 21.33 29.87
CA ARG A 108 -47.73 20.56 31.11
C ARG A 108 -47.94 19.09 30.82
N LEU A 109 -47.30 18.21 31.59
CA LEU A 109 -47.61 16.80 31.56
C LEU A 109 -48.87 16.52 32.40
N VAL A 110 -49.84 15.85 31.80
CA VAL A 110 -51.11 15.48 32.41
C VAL A 110 -51.52 14.09 31.95
N GLY A 111 -52.50 13.49 32.62
CA GLY A 111 -53.05 12.20 32.23
C GLY A 111 -53.50 11.39 33.45
N PRO A 112 -54.18 10.26 33.23
CA PRO A 112 -54.77 9.44 34.30
C PRO A 112 -53.76 8.89 35.30
N VAL A 113 -52.51 8.66 34.89
CA VAL A 113 -51.45 8.12 35.76
C VAL A 113 -50.46 9.18 36.24
N VAL A 114 -50.59 10.43 35.75
CA VAL A 114 -49.71 11.53 36.14
C VAL A 114 -50.08 12.03 37.53
N SER A 115 -49.15 11.88 38.48
CA SER A 115 -49.35 12.27 39.87
C SER A 115 -48.03 12.56 40.55
N GLY A 116 -48.04 13.39 41.61
CA GLY A 116 -46.89 13.59 42.50
C GLY A 116 -45.54 13.70 41.80
N ALA A 117 -44.76 12.61 41.85
CA ALA A 117 -43.40 12.50 41.32
C ALA A 117 -43.26 12.62 39.79
N THR A 118 -44.33 12.40 39.02
CA THR A 118 -44.33 12.56 37.55
C THR A 118 -45.01 13.85 37.09
N SER A 119 -45.51 14.68 38.02
CA SER A 119 -46.15 15.95 37.66
C SER A 119 -45.11 17.00 37.29
N ILE A 120 -45.09 17.43 36.03
CA ILE A 120 -44.19 18.48 35.54
C ILE A 120 -44.95 19.52 34.69
N SER A 121 -44.56 20.78 34.83
CA SER A 121 -45.04 21.92 34.05
C SER A 121 -43.85 22.73 33.54
N ASN A 122 -44.09 23.74 32.70
CA ASN A 122 -43.02 24.52 32.09
C ASN A 122 -42.03 23.63 31.31
N ILE A 123 -42.54 22.62 30.59
CA ILE A 123 -41.71 21.67 29.85
C ILE A 123 -41.02 22.37 28.68
N VAL A 124 -39.70 22.22 28.61
CA VAL A 124 -38.84 22.78 27.55
C VAL A 124 -38.03 21.72 26.81
N GLY A 125 -37.94 20.50 27.34
CA GLY A 125 -37.19 19.40 26.72
C GLY A 125 -37.83 18.04 26.96
N ILE A 126 -37.71 17.17 25.96
CA ILE A 126 -38.02 15.75 26.04
C ILE A 126 -36.85 15.02 25.36
N GLU A 127 -36.23 14.10 26.07
CA GLU A 127 -35.06 13.34 25.63
C GLU A 127 -35.31 11.85 25.85
N LEU A 128 -34.86 11.01 24.91
CA LEU A 128 -34.94 9.55 25.02
C LEU A 128 -33.54 9.02 25.30
N VAL A 129 -33.39 8.28 26.40
CA VAL A 129 -32.11 7.71 26.82
C VAL A 129 -32.24 6.20 26.91
N SER A 130 -31.55 5.46 26.03
CA SER A 130 -31.53 3.99 26.08
C SER A 130 -31.12 3.48 27.46
N THR A 131 -31.85 2.49 27.98
CA THR A 131 -31.48 1.79 29.22
C THR A 131 -30.73 0.50 28.95
N ALA A 132 -30.68 0.06 27.69
CA ALA A 132 -29.91 -1.13 27.30
C ALA A 132 -28.41 -0.84 27.39
N PRO A 133 -27.60 -1.74 27.97
CA PRO A 133 -26.15 -1.63 27.90
C PRO A 133 -25.70 -1.65 26.43
N PRO A 134 -24.64 -0.91 26.08
CA PRO A 134 -24.13 -0.91 24.72
C PRO A 134 -23.66 -2.32 24.33
N LEU A 135 -23.88 -2.68 23.08
CA LEU A 135 -23.38 -3.91 22.49
C LEU A 135 -21.84 -3.90 22.51
N THR A 136 -21.23 -5.09 22.65
CA THR A 136 -19.77 -5.23 22.61
C THR A 136 -19.31 -5.32 21.16
N PRO A 137 -18.40 -4.47 20.69
CA PRO A 137 -17.84 -4.54 19.34
C PRO A 137 -16.88 -5.74 19.21
N PRO A 138 -16.55 -6.18 17.98
CA PRO A 138 -15.46 -7.12 17.78
C PRO A 138 -14.12 -6.54 18.26
N GLU A 139 -13.23 -7.42 18.72
CA GLU A 139 -11.87 -7.03 19.11
C GLU A 139 -11.07 -6.58 17.89
N LEU A 140 -10.45 -5.40 17.99
CA LEU A 140 -9.61 -4.84 16.95
C LEU A 140 -8.17 -5.33 17.13
N THR A 141 -7.56 -5.75 16.03
CA THR A 141 -6.15 -6.15 15.95
C THR A 141 -5.40 -5.15 15.09
N GLY A 142 -4.34 -4.57 15.66
CA GLY A 142 -3.47 -3.63 14.95
C GLY A 142 -2.76 -4.29 13.77
N ASP A 143 -2.42 -3.47 12.79
CA ASP A 143 -1.56 -3.87 11.69
C ASP A 143 -0.17 -4.22 12.22
N ASN A 144 0.47 -5.25 11.68
CA ASN A 144 1.79 -5.74 12.07
C ASN A 144 2.76 -5.84 10.88
N THR A 145 2.40 -5.27 9.73
CA THR A 145 3.19 -5.32 8.50
C THR A 145 3.47 -3.91 8.00
N ASP A 146 4.73 -3.60 7.68
CA ASP A 146 5.14 -2.34 7.04
C ASP A 146 4.64 -1.04 7.71
N ASN A 147 4.42 -1.08 9.04
CA ASN A 147 3.91 0.04 9.84
C ASN A 147 4.90 1.20 9.96
N THR A 148 5.06 1.97 8.90
CA THR A 148 5.93 3.16 8.86
C THR A 148 5.12 4.38 8.45
N VAL A 149 5.57 5.56 8.88
CA VAL A 149 4.92 6.82 8.47
C VAL A 149 4.85 6.90 6.94
N GLY A 150 3.66 7.21 6.43
CA GLY A 150 3.38 7.28 4.99
C GLY A 150 2.76 6.03 4.38
N GLN A 151 2.57 4.95 5.15
CA GLN A 151 1.83 3.76 4.73
C GLN A 151 0.38 3.79 5.24
N ALA A 152 -0.51 3.16 4.47
CA ALA A 152 -1.85 2.85 4.95
C ALA A 152 -1.78 1.77 6.05
N ILE A 153 -2.78 1.72 6.91
CA ILE A 153 -2.86 0.79 8.04
C ILE A 153 -4.11 -0.05 7.92
N ASP A 154 -3.97 -1.37 8.03
CA ASP A 154 -5.06 -2.33 8.00
C ASP A 154 -5.37 -2.86 9.42
N ILE A 155 -6.43 -2.33 10.03
CA ILE A 155 -6.93 -2.83 11.31
C ILE A 155 -7.88 -4.00 11.05
N THR A 156 -7.60 -5.16 11.63
CA THR A 156 -8.39 -6.39 11.40
C THR A 156 -9.29 -6.71 12.59
N PHE A 157 -10.43 -7.36 12.31
CA PHE A 157 -11.40 -7.76 13.33
C PHE A 157 -12.27 -8.93 12.83
N ALA A 158 -12.97 -9.61 13.75
CA ALA A 158 -13.95 -10.62 13.39
C ALA A 158 -15.15 -9.99 12.65
N ASP A 159 -15.53 -10.57 11.50
CA ASP A 159 -16.60 -10.01 10.66
C ASP A 159 -17.95 -9.95 11.41
N ASP A 160 -18.44 -8.72 11.60
CA ASP A 160 -19.74 -8.39 12.19
C ASP A 160 -20.44 -7.32 11.32
N PRO A 161 -21.35 -7.72 10.41
CA PRO A 161 -22.04 -6.80 9.52
C PRO A 161 -22.93 -5.77 10.23
N ALA A 162 -23.48 -6.11 11.42
CA ALA A 162 -24.35 -5.21 12.16
C ALA A 162 -23.53 -4.08 12.81
N TRP A 163 -22.39 -4.43 13.40
CA TRP A 163 -21.45 -3.45 13.95
C TRP A 163 -20.88 -2.55 12.84
N GLN A 164 -20.44 -3.13 11.72
CA GLN A 164 -19.90 -2.36 10.59
C GLN A 164 -20.90 -1.34 10.04
N ALA A 165 -22.16 -1.74 9.85
CA ALA A 165 -23.22 -0.85 9.38
C ALA A 165 -23.57 0.24 10.40
N ALA A 166 -23.29 0.00 11.69
CA ALA A 166 -23.52 0.95 12.76
C ALA A 166 -22.35 1.93 13.00
N ILE A 167 -21.19 1.76 12.34
CA ILE A 167 -20.04 2.66 12.49
C ILE A 167 -20.43 4.08 12.07
N THR A 168 -20.23 5.04 12.99
CA THR A 168 -20.54 6.45 12.77
C THR A 168 -19.29 7.31 12.63
N ASP A 169 -18.18 6.91 13.24
CA ASP A 169 -16.92 7.65 13.18
C ASP A 169 -15.72 6.76 13.52
N VAL A 170 -14.56 7.14 12.99
CA VAL A 170 -13.26 6.59 13.39
C VAL A 170 -12.37 7.76 13.75
N THR A 171 -11.72 7.67 14.92
CA THR A 171 -10.81 8.70 15.39
C THR A 171 -9.41 8.15 15.58
N VAL A 172 -8.42 9.01 15.33
CA VAL A 172 -7.01 8.77 15.60
C VAL A 172 -6.55 9.83 16.61
N ASN A 173 -6.08 9.39 17.78
CA ASN A 173 -5.72 10.25 18.91
C ASN A 173 -6.84 11.25 19.28
N GLY A 174 -8.09 10.80 19.18
CA GLY A 174 -9.29 11.60 19.48
C GLY A 174 -9.75 12.55 18.37
N THR A 175 -9.04 12.62 17.25
CA THR A 175 -9.43 13.44 16.08
C THR A 175 -10.11 12.56 15.04
N SER A 176 -11.31 12.95 14.57
CA SER A 176 -12.01 12.22 13.50
C SER A 176 -11.21 12.23 12.20
N ILE A 177 -11.15 11.08 11.55
CA ILE A 177 -10.47 10.86 10.26
C ILE A 177 -11.48 10.55 9.14
N ALA A 178 -12.69 11.11 9.23
CA ALA A 178 -13.74 10.93 8.24
C ALA A 178 -13.21 11.15 6.80
N GLY A 179 -13.50 10.19 5.91
CA GLY A 179 -13.02 10.20 4.52
C GLY A 179 -11.61 9.65 4.30
N LEU A 180 -10.86 9.33 5.37
CA LEU A 180 -9.54 8.68 5.30
C LEU A 180 -9.59 7.20 5.66
N TYR A 181 -10.77 6.59 5.70
CA TYR A 181 -10.89 5.16 5.96
C TYR A 181 -11.99 4.52 5.13
N THR A 182 -11.88 3.21 4.94
CA THR A 182 -12.92 2.35 4.38
C THR A 182 -13.12 1.14 5.29
N VAL A 183 -14.37 0.73 5.43
CA VAL A 183 -14.75 -0.46 6.21
C VAL A 183 -15.20 -1.53 5.23
N VAL A 184 -14.60 -2.72 5.33
CA VAL A 184 -14.99 -3.91 4.59
C VAL A 184 -15.12 -5.09 5.57
N ALA A 185 -15.58 -6.23 5.09
CA ALA A 185 -15.75 -7.43 5.91
C ALA A 185 -14.44 -7.81 6.61
N GLY A 186 -14.41 -7.67 7.95
CA GLY A 186 -13.27 -7.99 8.81
C GLY A 186 -12.06 -7.04 8.75
N ASN A 187 -12.15 -5.90 8.06
CA ASN A 187 -11.03 -4.96 7.93
C ASN A 187 -11.50 -3.49 7.90
N LEU A 188 -10.75 -2.64 8.60
CA LEU A 188 -10.79 -1.18 8.52
C LEU A 188 -9.46 -0.70 7.92
N ASN A 189 -9.51 -0.26 6.67
CA ASN A 189 -8.36 0.29 5.95
C ASN A 189 -8.29 1.79 6.20
N ILE A 190 -7.21 2.27 6.80
CA ILE A 190 -6.97 3.67 7.12
C ILE A 190 -5.85 4.21 6.24
N ALA A 191 -6.13 5.27 5.50
CA ALA A 191 -5.17 5.89 4.59
C ALA A 191 -3.99 6.52 5.35
N ALA A 192 -2.81 6.49 4.71
CA ALA A 192 -1.56 7.04 5.25
C ALA A 192 -1.66 8.49 5.77
N GLY A 193 -2.53 9.31 5.17
CA GLY A 193 -2.74 10.70 5.59
C GLY A 193 -3.24 10.86 7.03
N ALA A 194 -3.74 9.79 7.66
CA ALA A 194 -4.13 9.79 9.07
C ALA A 194 -2.94 9.70 10.05
N PHE A 195 -1.74 9.35 9.58
CA PHE A 195 -0.56 9.10 10.40
C PHE A 195 0.65 9.90 9.90
N THR A 196 0.99 10.98 10.60
CA THR A 196 1.99 11.96 10.13
C THR A 196 3.34 11.91 10.85
N THR A 197 3.39 11.27 12.02
CA THR A 197 4.61 11.08 12.82
C THR A 197 4.78 9.61 13.23
N ASP A 198 5.99 9.21 13.59
CA ASP A 198 6.21 7.91 14.21
C ASP A 198 5.65 7.89 15.64
N GLY A 199 5.45 6.69 16.17
CA GLY A 199 4.97 6.48 17.53
C GLY A 199 3.65 5.72 17.62
N ALA A 200 3.02 5.82 18.79
CA ALA A 200 1.78 5.12 19.10
C ALA A 200 0.55 6.00 18.79
N TYR A 201 -0.44 5.41 18.14
CA TYR A 201 -1.72 6.02 17.82
C TYR A 201 -2.85 5.24 18.47
N THR A 202 -3.72 5.94 19.18
CA THR A 202 -4.96 5.37 19.69
C THR A 202 -6.04 5.51 18.62
N ILE A 203 -6.46 4.39 18.05
CA ILE A 203 -7.56 4.33 17.10
C ILE A 203 -8.82 3.93 17.86
N VAL A 204 -9.88 4.72 17.70
CA VAL A 204 -11.19 4.46 18.31
C VAL A 204 -12.24 4.39 17.20
N VAL A 205 -12.95 3.28 17.11
CA VAL A 205 -14.09 3.09 16.22
C VAL A 205 -15.37 3.23 17.02
N LYS A 206 -16.21 4.20 16.63
CA LYS A 206 -17.49 4.50 17.26
C LYS A 206 -18.61 3.94 16.41
N ALA A 207 -19.54 3.21 17.03
CA ALA A 207 -20.70 2.66 16.36
C ALA A 207 -21.97 2.86 17.20
N ALA A 208 -23.07 3.23 16.55
CA ALA A 208 -24.34 3.49 17.21
C ALA A 208 -24.85 2.24 17.95
N GLY A 209 -25.08 2.36 19.26
CA GLY A 209 -25.54 1.25 20.10
C GLY A 209 -24.43 0.31 20.59
N TYR A 210 -23.17 0.57 20.26
CA TYR A 210 -22.01 -0.22 20.70
C TYR A 210 -21.11 0.59 21.64
N SER A 211 -20.32 -0.10 22.47
CA SER A 211 -19.21 0.52 23.19
C SER A 211 -18.07 0.80 22.21
N ASP A 212 -17.25 1.80 22.50
CA ASP A 212 -16.09 2.15 21.67
C ASP A 212 -15.12 0.96 21.52
N ALA A 213 -14.76 0.63 20.28
CA ALA A 213 -13.71 -0.34 19.98
C ALA A 213 -12.38 0.41 19.89
N VAL A 214 -11.35 -0.06 20.60
CA VAL A 214 -10.08 0.67 20.73
C VAL A 214 -8.90 -0.23 20.40
N VAL A 215 -7.96 0.28 19.62
CA VAL A 215 -6.67 -0.38 19.35
C VAL A 215 -5.54 0.64 19.37
N THR A 216 -4.36 0.21 19.84
CA THR A 216 -3.13 1.00 19.73
C THR A 216 -2.32 0.53 18.53
N GLN A 217 -2.17 1.39 17.54
CA GLN A 217 -1.31 1.15 16.39
C GLN A 217 0.07 1.78 16.64
N HIS A 218 1.14 1.03 16.39
CA HIS A 218 2.50 1.54 16.45
C HIS A 218 3.04 1.74 15.04
N LEU A 219 3.59 2.93 14.76
CA LEU A 219 4.29 3.25 13.52
C LEU A 219 5.76 3.54 13.81
N GLY A 220 6.64 2.97 13.01
CA GLY A 220 8.04 3.36 12.90
C GLY A 220 8.22 4.60 12.03
N PRO A 221 9.44 5.18 12.00
CA PRO A 221 9.76 6.30 11.14
C PRO A 221 9.56 5.95 9.67
N ALA A 222 9.31 6.98 8.84
CA ALA A 222 9.17 6.79 7.40
C ALA A 222 10.42 6.12 6.81
N ALA A 223 10.22 5.27 5.80
CA ALA A 223 11.30 4.62 5.05
C ALA A 223 11.62 5.35 3.74
N VAL A 224 12.89 5.33 3.34
CA VAL A 224 13.35 5.82 2.03
C VAL A 224 12.75 4.94 0.93
N ALA A 225 12.31 5.56 -0.17
CA ALA A 225 11.82 4.85 -1.33
C ALA A 225 12.96 4.05 -1.99
N ALA A 226 12.68 2.78 -2.28
CA ALA A 226 13.67 1.87 -2.83
C ALA A 226 14.18 2.34 -4.22
N PRO A 227 15.46 2.08 -4.55
CA PRO A 227 16.00 2.40 -5.86
C PRO A 227 15.20 1.76 -7.00
N THR A 228 15.15 2.44 -8.13
CA THR A 228 14.69 1.92 -9.43
C THR A 228 15.82 2.01 -10.45
N ALA A 229 15.78 1.18 -11.49
CA ALA A 229 16.84 1.11 -12.50
C ALA A 229 16.30 1.36 -13.92
N ASP A 230 17.04 2.13 -14.71
CA ASP A 230 16.80 2.38 -16.13
C ASP A 230 18.10 2.11 -16.94
N PRO A 231 18.11 1.17 -17.91
CA PRO A 231 16.99 0.32 -18.31
C PRO A 231 16.55 -0.65 -17.20
N PRO A 232 15.29 -1.14 -17.22
CA PRO A 232 14.84 -2.18 -16.32
C PRO A 232 15.71 -3.45 -16.40
N PRO A 233 15.73 -4.29 -15.35
CA PRO A 233 16.47 -5.55 -15.35
C PRO A 233 16.11 -6.43 -16.55
N GLY A 234 17.10 -7.10 -17.11
CA GLY A 234 16.92 -7.98 -18.26
C GLY A 234 18.15 -8.03 -19.17
N GLU A 235 17.91 -8.44 -20.41
CA GLU A 235 18.94 -8.56 -21.42
C GLU A 235 19.30 -7.19 -22.01
N VAL A 236 20.61 -6.85 -22.00
CA VAL A 236 21.14 -5.56 -22.46
C VAL A 236 22.39 -5.74 -23.31
N ALA A 237 22.69 -4.79 -24.20
CA ALA A 237 23.92 -4.82 -24.98
C ALA A 237 25.16 -4.55 -24.09
N GLN A 238 26.31 -5.09 -24.46
CA GLN A 238 27.57 -4.80 -23.77
C GLN A 238 27.87 -3.29 -23.81
N GLY A 239 28.25 -2.71 -22.66
CA GLY A 239 28.51 -1.29 -22.48
C GLY A 239 27.25 -0.46 -22.17
N THR A 240 26.10 -1.09 -21.95
CA THR A 240 24.89 -0.39 -21.51
C THR A 240 25.12 0.26 -20.14
N VAL A 241 24.75 1.53 -19.99
CA VAL A 241 24.85 2.25 -18.72
C VAL A 241 23.51 2.22 -17.99
N VAL A 242 23.47 1.58 -16.83
CA VAL A 242 22.33 1.53 -15.92
C VAL A 242 22.33 2.76 -15.01
N ARG A 243 21.18 3.42 -14.93
CA ARG A 243 20.94 4.57 -14.06
C ARG A 243 20.02 4.18 -12.92
N LEU A 244 20.46 4.43 -11.69
CA LEU A 244 19.67 4.20 -10.48
C LEU A 244 19.06 5.52 -10.01
N THR A 245 17.78 5.49 -9.61
CA THR A 245 17.11 6.66 -9.03
C THR A 245 16.25 6.26 -7.84
N THR A 246 16.03 7.18 -6.91
CA THR A 246 15.05 7.07 -5.82
C THR A 246 14.16 8.32 -5.84
N THR A 247 12.89 8.17 -5.48
CA THR A 247 11.94 9.29 -5.40
C THR A 247 12.08 10.08 -4.09
N THR A 248 12.83 9.57 -3.11
CA THR A 248 13.08 10.27 -1.86
C THR A 248 14.14 11.35 -2.06
N ASP A 249 13.71 12.62 -2.07
CA ASP A 249 14.62 13.74 -2.16
C ASP A 249 15.66 13.74 -1.02
N GLY A 250 16.89 14.11 -1.38
CA GLY A 250 18.06 14.11 -0.48
C GLY A 250 18.62 12.74 -0.10
N ALA A 251 18.04 11.63 -0.56
CA ALA A 251 18.61 10.29 -0.34
C ALA A 251 19.79 10.03 -1.29
N TYR A 252 20.72 9.16 -0.87
CA TYR A 252 21.79 8.64 -1.72
C TYR A 252 21.68 7.12 -1.85
N ILE A 253 22.22 6.55 -2.92
CA ILE A 253 22.13 5.11 -3.20
C ILE A 253 23.49 4.46 -2.93
N LEU A 254 23.46 3.32 -2.23
CA LEU A 254 24.57 2.39 -2.10
C LEU A 254 24.25 1.14 -2.93
N TYR A 255 25.25 0.58 -3.60
CA TYR A 255 25.05 -0.60 -4.45
C TYR A 255 26.26 -1.54 -4.45
N THR A 256 26.02 -2.77 -4.91
CA THR A 256 27.05 -3.75 -5.28
C THR A 256 26.73 -4.26 -6.68
N SER A 257 27.74 -4.75 -7.41
CA SER A 257 27.59 -5.32 -8.76
C SER A 257 27.85 -6.84 -8.82
N ASP A 258 28.25 -7.44 -7.70
CA ASP A 258 28.57 -8.87 -7.55
C ASP A 258 27.44 -9.68 -6.89
N GLY A 259 26.30 -9.05 -6.61
CA GLY A 259 25.14 -9.66 -5.94
C GLY A 259 25.23 -9.75 -4.41
N SER A 260 26.29 -9.23 -3.78
CA SER A 260 26.40 -9.13 -2.31
C SER A 260 25.49 -8.02 -1.75
N GLU A 261 25.10 -8.08 -0.47
CA GLU A 261 24.19 -7.06 0.11
C GLU A 261 24.92 -5.70 0.29
N PRO A 262 24.35 -4.56 -0.15
CA PRO A 262 24.97 -3.24 -0.05
C PRO A 262 24.91 -2.65 1.37
N THR A 263 25.36 -3.39 2.37
CA THR A 263 25.43 -2.94 3.77
C THR A 263 26.71 -2.13 4.04
N HIS A 264 26.69 -1.28 5.08
CA HIS A 264 27.85 -0.47 5.47
C HIS A 264 29.12 -1.29 5.81
N ASP A 265 28.97 -2.54 6.23
CA ASP A 265 30.09 -3.44 6.56
C ASP A 265 30.63 -4.21 5.33
N ASN A 266 29.92 -4.15 4.20
CA ASN A 266 30.36 -4.82 2.98
C ASN A 266 31.44 -4.00 2.26
N LYS A 267 32.62 -4.60 2.08
CA LYS A 267 33.75 -3.95 1.39
C LYS A 267 33.53 -3.72 -0.12
N ASN A 268 32.56 -4.43 -0.72
CA ASN A 268 32.21 -4.31 -2.13
C ASN A 268 31.10 -3.28 -2.37
N VAL A 269 30.63 -2.59 -1.32
CA VAL A 269 29.62 -1.54 -1.46
C VAL A 269 30.25 -0.29 -2.06
N GLU A 270 29.56 0.27 -3.04
CA GLU A 270 29.91 1.52 -3.70
C GLU A 270 28.78 2.53 -3.54
N ARG A 271 29.14 3.81 -3.41
CA ARG A 271 28.16 4.89 -3.49
C ARG A 271 27.89 5.20 -4.96
N TYR A 272 26.62 5.15 -5.35
CA TYR A 272 26.20 5.42 -6.72
C TYR A 272 26.48 6.89 -7.10
N ASP A 273 27.11 7.08 -8.25
CA ASP A 273 27.32 8.38 -8.89
C ASP A 273 26.35 8.54 -10.08
N PRO A 274 25.37 9.46 -9.99
CA PRO A 274 24.38 9.65 -11.05
C PRO A 274 24.96 10.20 -12.35
N GLU A 275 26.13 10.84 -12.32
CA GLU A 275 26.79 11.34 -13.54
C GLU A 275 27.43 10.21 -14.33
N GLN A 276 28.04 9.24 -13.63
CA GLN A 276 28.73 8.10 -14.24
C GLN A 276 27.78 6.97 -14.65
N GLY A 277 26.80 6.63 -13.80
CA GLY A 277 26.01 5.41 -13.98
C GLY A 277 26.82 4.13 -13.78
N ILE A 278 26.21 2.97 -14.05
CA ILE A 278 26.85 1.65 -13.91
C ILE A 278 26.93 1.00 -15.29
N GLU A 279 28.13 0.87 -15.85
CA GLU A 279 28.34 0.26 -17.16
C GLU A 279 28.37 -1.28 -17.10
N ILE A 280 27.51 -1.94 -17.88
CA ILE A 280 27.35 -3.40 -17.89
C ILE A 280 28.23 -4.01 -18.98
N GLN A 281 29.34 -4.64 -18.59
CA GLN A 281 30.32 -5.26 -19.49
C GLN A 281 30.18 -6.79 -19.61
N ALA A 282 29.50 -7.43 -18.66
CA ALA A 282 29.16 -8.85 -18.62
C ALA A 282 27.90 -9.04 -17.77
N ASP A 283 27.40 -10.27 -17.64
CA ASP A 283 26.27 -10.58 -16.76
C ASP A 283 26.55 -10.06 -15.35
N THR A 284 25.66 -9.22 -14.83
CA THR A 284 25.85 -8.44 -13.61
C THR A 284 24.60 -8.53 -12.75
N THR A 285 24.77 -8.75 -11.44
CA THR A 285 23.67 -8.64 -10.46
C THR A 285 23.92 -7.42 -9.60
N ILE A 286 23.10 -6.39 -9.79
CA ILE A 286 23.17 -5.18 -8.98
C ILE A 286 22.22 -5.35 -7.79
N LYS A 287 22.72 -5.17 -6.57
CA LYS A 287 21.86 -4.96 -5.41
C LYS A 287 22.02 -3.53 -4.93
N ALA A 288 20.92 -2.85 -4.62
CA ALA A 288 20.94 -1.44 -4.25
C ALA A 288 20.00 -1.14 -3.08
N ILE A 289 20.40 -0.16 -2.27
CA ILE A 289 19.64 0.40 -1.16
C ILE A 289 19.74 1.93 -1.21
N ALA A 290 18.65 2.62 -0.90
CA ALA A 290 18.62 4.07 -0.75
C ALA A 290 18.62 4.44 0.73
N VAL A 291 19.43 5.45 1.09
CA VAL A 291 19.74 5.82 2.47
C VAL A 291 19.55 7.32 2.67
N ARG A 292 18.98 7.70 3.82
CA ARG A 292 18.86 9.09 4.29
C ARG A 292 18.92 9.12 5.81
N ALA A 293 19.63 10.08 6.39
CA ALA A 293 20.01 10.06 7.81
C ALA A 293 18.84 10.15 8.83
N ASP A 294 17.66 10.59 8.39
CA ASP A 294 16.46 10.86 9.18
C ASP A 294 15.30 9.88 8.89
N MET A 295 15.54 8.86 8.08
CA MET A 295 14.55 7.86 7.68
C MET A 295 15.11 6.46 7.90
N LEU A 296 14.22 5.46 7.91
CA LEU A 296 14.66 4.08 7.73
C LEU A 296 15.22 3.91 6.32
N ASP A 297 16.29 3.12 6.19
CA ASP A 297 16.82 2.73 4.89
C ASP A 297 15.73 2.03 4.06
N SER A 298 15.84 2.11 2.74
CA SER A 298 14.92 1.38 1.88
C SER A 298 15.11 -0.13 2.00
N GLU A 299 14.15 -0.89 1.49
CA GLU A 299 14.39 -2.30 1.15
C GLU A 299 15.53 -2.44 0.13
N ILE A 300 16.24 -3.56 0.18
CA ILE A 300 17.28 -3.88 -0.79
C ILE A 300 16.62 -4.45 -2.05
N VAL A 301 16.87 -3.81 -3.19
CA VAL A 301 16.33 -4.24 -4.48
C VAL A 301 17.42 -4.92 -5.30
N THR A 302 17.06 -6.00 -6.00
CA THR A 302 17.96 -6.74 -6.89
C THR A 302 17.59 -6.51 -8.35
N PHE A 303 18.57 -6.08 -9.15
CA PHE A 303 18.49 -5.91 -10.59
C PHE A 303 19.44 -6.90 -11.27
N VAL A 304 18.91 -7.79 -12.10
CA VAL A 304 19.71 -8.78 -12.83
C VAL A 304 19.82 -8.38 -14.29
N TYR A 305 21.05 -8.25 -14.79
CA TYR A 305 21.35 -7.94 -16.18
C TYR A 305 22.12 -9.07 -16.83
N THR A 306 21.67 -9.50 -18.01
CA THR A 306 22.38 -10.45 -18.88
C THR A 306 22.85 -9.71 -20.12
N VAL A 307 24.07 -9.98 -20.59
CA VAL A 307 24.62 -9.25 -21.74
C VAL A 307 24.32 -9.99 -23.04
N SER A 308 23.48 -9.40 -23.90
CA SER A 308 23.33 -9.80 -25.30
C SER A 308 24.56 -9.33 -26.08
N GLY A 309 25.62 -10.13 -26.04
CA GLY A 309 26.57 -10.09 -27.13
C GLY A 309 25.99 -10.90 -28.28
N ASP A 310 25.96 -10.34 -29.50
CA ASP A 310 26.21 -11.18 -30.68
C ASP A 310 27.41 -12.04 -30.30
N ILE A 311 27.16 -13.33 -30.09
CA ILE A 311 28.09 -14.33 -29.57
C ILE A 311 29.44 -14.12 -30.23
N ASP A 312 30.31 -13.39 -29.53
CA ASP A 312 31.56 -12.89 -30.10
C ASP A 312 32.61 -14.02 -30.17
N GLU A 313 32.15 -15.27 -30.21
CA GLU A 313 32.94 -16.46 -30.01
C GLU A 313 33.52 -16.97 -31.33
N CYS A 314 34.83 -17.17 -31.35
CA CYS A 314 35.37 -18.26 -32.16
C CYS A 314 34.94 -19.58 -31.51
N PHE A 315 33.68 -20.00 -31.70
CA PHE A 315 33.05 -21.19 -31.08
C PHE A 315 33.99 -22.41 -30.98
N ILE A 316 34.67 -22.74 -32.08
CA ILE A 316 35.60 -23.87 -32.14
C ILE A 316 36.86 -23.64 -31.28
N ALA A 317 37.41 -22.42 -31.30
CA ALA A 317 38.59 -22.08 -30.50
C ALA A 317 38.23 -22.00 -29.01
N THR A 318 37.10 -21.41 -28.64
CA THR A 318 36.60 -21.39 -27.26
C THR A 318 36.33 -22.80 -26.75
N ALA A 319 35.67 -23.66 -27.55
CA ALA A 319 35.43 -25.06 -27.20
C ALA A 319 36.74 -25.85 -26.98
N ALA A 320 37.78 -25.55 -27.76
CA ALA A 320 39.08 -26.21 -27.63
C ALA A 320 39.91 -25.67 -26.47
N TYR A 321 40.02 -24.36 -26.28
CA TYR A 321 40.88 -23.74 -25.25
C TYR A 321 40.18 -23.55 -23.90
N GLY A 322 38.85 -23.67 -23.84
CA GLY A 322 38.05 -23.61 -22.61
C GLY A 322 37.75 -22.21 -22.09
N SER A 323 38.32 -21.15 -22.71
CA SER A 323 38.04 -19.77 -22.34
C SER A 323 38.24 -18.82 -23.52
N LYS A 324 37.35 -17.82 -23.65
CA LYS A 324 37.48 -16.75 -24.65
C LYS A 324 38.66 -15.80 -24.36
N PHE A 325 39.16 -15.79 -23.12
CA PHE A 325 40.25 -14.93 -22.67
C PHE A 325 41.64 -15.56 -22.83
N THR A 326 41.73 -16.80 -23.33
CA THR A 326 43.04 -17.40 -23.60
C THR A 326 43.76 -16.61 -24.71
N PRO A 327 45.07 -16.31 -24.60
CA PRO A 327 45.79 -15.48 -25.58
C PRO A 327 45.62 -15.92 -27.05
N ALA A 328 45.56 -17.24 -27.29
CA ALA A 328 45.32 -17.79 -28.62
C ALA A 328 43.92 -17.45 -29.18
N VAL A 329 42.88 -17.53 -28.35
CA VAL A 329 41.50 -17.23 -28.75
C VAL A 329 41.32 -15.73 -28.95
N ALA A 330 41.90 -14.91 -28.06
CA ALA A 330 41.91 -13.45 -28.20
C ALA A 330 42.63 -13.00 -29.49
N LEU A 331 43.77 -13.62 -29.83
CA LEU A 331 44.48 -13.33 -31.07
C LEU A 331 43.65 -13.67 -32.32
N LEU A 332 42.99 -14.83 -32.34
CA LEU A 332 42.14 -15.24 -33.46
C LEU A 332 40.92 -14.34 -33.61
N ARG A 333 40.32 -13.89 -32.50
CA ARG A 333 39.23 -12.89 -32.51
C ARG A 333 39.70 -11.55 -33.10
N ASN A 334 40.84 -11.03 -32.64
CA ASN A 334 41.40 -9.79 -33.18
C ASN A 334 41.73 -9.91 -34.67
N PHE A 335 42.24 -11.06 -35.11
CA PHE A 335 42.47 -11.34 -36.53
C PHE A 335 41.18 -11.39 -37.34
N ARG A 336 40.11 -12.01 -36.81
CA ARG A 336 38.77 -11.96 -37.42
C ARG A 336 38.32 -10.52 -37.60
N ASP A 337 38.42 -9.70 -36.57
CA ASP A 337 37.87 -8.34 -36.57
C ASP A 337 38.67 -7.38 -37.44
N GLN A 338 40.00 -7.45 -37.36
CA GLN A 338 40.89 -6.49 -38.03
C GLN A 338 41.32 -6.94 -39.42
N CYS A 339 41.22 -8.23 -39.76
CA CYS A 339 41.65 -8.75 -41.06
C CYS A 339 40.52 -9.42 -41.87
N LEU A 340 39.66 -10.23 -41.24
CA LEU A 340 38.63 -10.97 -42.00
C LEU A 340 37.38 -10.12 -42.26
N LEU A 341 36.87 -9.42 -41.25
CA LEU A 341 35.65 -8.61 -41.39
C LEU A 341 35.86 -7.31 -42.18
N THR A 342 37.11 -6.95 -42.49
CA THR A 342 37.43 -5.73 -43.25
C THR A 342 37.25 -5.88 -44.77
N ASN A 343 36.88 -7.07 -45.27
CA ASN A 343 36.66 -7.33 -46.69
C ASN A 343 35.53 -8.33 -46.93
N LEU A 344 34.87 -8.24 -48.10
CA LEU A 344 33.69 -9.04 -48.45
C LEU A 344 33.92 -10.57 -48.41
N PRO A 345 35.05 -11.12 -48.91
CA PRO A 345 35.29 -12.57 -48.82
C PRO A 345 35.49 -13.04 -47.38
N GLY A 346 36.23 -12.28 -46.57
CA GLY A 346 36.46 -12.60 -45.17
C GLY A 346 35.18 -12.51 -44.35
N ALA A 347 34.35 -11.49 -44.56
CA ALA A 347 33.04 -11.37 -43.91
C ALA A 347 32.11 -12.56 -44.26
N SER A 348 32.09 -12.99 -45.52
CA SER A 348 31.30 -14.15 -45.96
C SER A 348 31.80 -15.47 -45.33
N PHE A 349 33.12 -15.62 -45.19
CA PHE A 349 33.72 -16.76 -44.49
C PHE A 349 33.33 -16.78 -43.00
N VAL A 350 33.36 -15.62 -42.34
CA VAL A 350 32.95 -15.50 -40.95
C VAL A 350 31.46 -15.82 -40.82
N ASP A 351 30.58 -15.30 -41.67
CA ASP A 351 29.14 -15.65 -41.65
C ASP A 351 28.91 -17.17 -41.81
N PHE A 352 29.61 -17.81 -42.74
CA PHE A 352 29.54 -19.27 -42.90
C PHE A 352 29.99 -20.00 -41.62
N TYR A 353 31.11 -19.57 -41.03
CA TYR A 353 31.62 -20.14 -39.78
C TYR A 353 30.59 -20.01 -38.65
N TYR A 354 29.98 -18.84 -38.47
CA TYR A 354 28.99 -18.58 -37.44
C TYR A 354 27.72 -19.41 -37.62
N ARG A 355 27.29 -19.65 -38.86
CA ARG A 355 26.09 -20.43 -39.15
C ARG A 355 26.25 -21.93 -38.91
N HIS A 356 27.47 -22.48 -39.05
CA HIS A 356 27.67 -23.93 -39.05
C HIS A 356 28.53 -24.46 -37.90
N SER A 357 29.33 -23.61 -37.25
CA SER A 357 30.23 -24.04 -36.18
C SER A 357 29.61 -24.28 -34.80
N PRO A 358 28.47 -23.67 -34.39
CA PRO A 358 27.95 -23.85 -33.02
C PRO A 358 27.66 -25.32 -32.63
N PRO A 359 26.97 -26.14 -33.46
CA PRO A 359 26.74 -27.55 -33.12
C PRO A 359 28.04 -28.35 -33.02
N LEU A 360 29.01 -28.05 -33.87
CA LEU A 360 30.32 -28.69 -33.88
C LEU A 360 31.14 -28.30 -32.64
N ALA A 361 31.09 -27.03 -32.24
CA ALA A 361 31.74 -26.53 -31.04
C ALA A 361 31.18 -27.17 -29.77
N ALA A 362 29.85 -27.30 -29.68
CA ALA A 362 29.19 -27.99 -28.57
C ALA A 362 29.66 -29.46 -28.45
N TYR A 363 29.84 -30.15 -29.57
CA TYR A 363 30.38 -31.51 -29.59
C TYR A 363 31.86 -31.56 -29.13
N ILE A 364 32.70 -30.64 -29.61
CA ILE A 364 34.12 -30.53 -29.22
C ILE A 364 34.27 -30.25 -27.73
N ALA A 365 33.44 -29.38 -27.18
CA ALA A 365 33.50 -28.97 -25.78
C ALA A 365 33.34 -30.14 -24.79
N GLN A 366 32.67 -31.22 -25.21
CA GLN A 366 32.44 -32.42 -24.40
C GLN A 366 33.56 -33.47 -24.48
N HIS A 367 34.53 -33.33 -25.40
CA HIS A 367 35.52 -34.38 -25.69
C HIS A 367 36.97 -33.89 -25.54
N GLU A 368 37.64 -34.26 -24.45
CA GLU A 368 39.02 -33.82 -24.15
C GLU A 368 40.05 -34.18 -25.22
N THR A 369 39.94 -35.37 -25.83
CA THR A 369 40.83 -35.80 -26.93
C THR A 369 40.64 -34.94 -28.18
N LEU A 370 39.40 -34.54 -28.47
CA LEU A 370 39.08 -33.70 -29.61
C LEU A 370 39.55 -32.25 -29.38
N LYS A 371 39.46 -31.74 -28.15
CA LYS A 371 40.05 -30.44 -27.78
C LYS A 371 41.54 -30.39 -28.07
N VAL A 372 42.30 -31.42 -27.69
CA VAL A 372 43.74 -31.50 -27.97
C VAL A 372 44.00 -31.49 -29.47
N LEU A 373 43.26 -32.28 -30.24
CA LEU A 373 43.38 -32.33 -31.69
C LEU A 373 43.09 -30.96 -32.32
N VAL A 374 42.01 -30.29 -31.91
CA VAL A 374 41.66 -28.96 -32.40
C VAL A 374 42.71 -27.93 -32.03
N ARG A 375 43.28 -27.94 -30.82
CA ARG A 375 44.40 -27.06 -30.42
C ARG A 375 45.63 -27.25 -31.33
N VAL A 376 45.98 -28.49 -31.66
CA VAL A 376 47.09 -28.79 -32.57
C VAL A 376 46.79 -28.29 -33.98
N CYS A 377 45.56 -28.48 -34.48
CA CYS A 377 45.13 -28.00 -35.79
C CYS A 377 45.06 -26.46 -35.87
N LEU A 378 44.70 -25.78 -34.77
CA LEU A 378 44.63 -24.32 -34.71
C LEU A 378 46.01 -23.67 -34.57
N LEU A 379 47.01 -24.37 -34.05
CA LEU A 379 48.37 -23.84 -33.83
C LEU A 379 48.99 -23.14 -35.06
N PRO A 380 48.99 -23.73 -36.29
CA PRO A 380 49.50 -23.02 -37.47
C PRO A 380 48.70 -21.76 -37.82
N VAL A 381 47.38 -21.77 -37.59
CA VAL A 381 46.50 -20.62 -37.83
C VAL A 381 46.79 -19.51 -36.83
N VAL A 382 46.95 -19.86 -35.54
CA VAL A 382 47.35 -18.93 -34.47
C VAL A 382 48.71 -18.32 -34.78
N ALA A 383 49.69 -19.12 -35.23
CA ALA A 383 51.00 -18.63 -35.62
C ALA A 383 50.95 -17.68 -36.83
N ALA A 384 50.14 -18.01 -37.86
CA ALA A 384 49.96 -17.14 -39.02
C ALA A 384 49.27 -15.82 -38.64
N ALA A 385 48.20 -15.89 -37.85
CA ALA A 385 47.52 -14.70 -37.32
C ALA A 385 48.49 -13.83 -36.51
N TYR A 386 49.34 -14.42 -35.67
CA TYR A 386 50.37 -13.70 -34.92
C TYR A 386 51.33 -12.94 -35.84
N LEU A 387 51.84 -13.59 -36.89
CA LEU A 387 52.78 -12.97 -37.83
C LEU A 387 52.14 -11.84 -38.64
N ILE A 388 50.86 -11.97 -39.00
CA ILE A 388 50.11 -10.93 -39.72
C ILE A 388 49.85 -9.72 -38.82
N MET A 389 49.46 -9.97 -37.56
CA MET A 389 49.14 -8.92 -36.59
C MET A 389 50.38 -8.26 -35.98
N HIS A 390 51.56 -8.91 -36.07
CA HIS A 390 52.84 -8.40 -35.59
C HIS A 390 53.91 -8.35 -36.70
N PRO A 391 53.82 -7.40 -37.65
CA PRO A 391 54.70 -7.34 -38.83
C PRO A 391 56.20 -7.21 -38.50
N LEU A 392 56.56 -6.58 -37.37
CA LEU A 392 57.94 -6.51 -36.90
C LEU A 392 58.49 -7.87 -36.46
N ALA A 393 57.66 -8.71 -35.84
CA ALA A 393 58.05 -10.07 -35.46
C ALA A 393 58.26 -10.95 -36.70
N GLY A 394 57.40 -10.79 -37.72
CA GLY A 394 57.56 -11.46 -39.01
C GLY A 394 58.86 -11.09 -39.74
N LEU A 395 59.20 -9.80 -39.77
CA LEU A 395 60.49 -9.31 -40.29
C LEU A 395 61.68 -9.91 -39.55
N GLY A 396 61.61 -10.01 -38.22
CA GLY A 396 62.63 -10.64 -37.38
C GLY A 396 62.87 -12.11 -37.73
N CYS A 397 61.82 -12.90 -37.97
CA CYS A 397 61.94 -14.30 -38.37
C CYS A 397 62.60 -14.48 -39.74
N VAL A 398 62.28 -13.62 -40.72
CA VAL A 398 62.90 -13.62 -42.05
C VAL A 398 64.39 -13.26 -41.95
N VAL A 399 64.74 -12.23 -41.18
CA VAL A 399 66.14 -11.84 -40.93
C VAL A 399 66.91 -12.98 -40.23
N PHE A 400 66.29 -13.66 -39.26
CA PHE A 400 66.94 -14.78 -38.58
C PHE A 400 67.16 -15.99 -39.50
N LEU A 401 66.16 -16.37 -40.30
CA LEU A 401 66.26 -17.48 -41.26
C LEU A 401 67.28 -17.20 -42.36
N THR A 402 67.32 -15.97 -42.88
CA THR A 402 68.32 -15.55 -43.86
C THR A 402 69.73 -15.57 -43.27
N LEU A 403 69.93 -15.05 -42.05
CA LEU A 403 71.22 -15.13 -41.35
C LEU A 403 71.64 -16.58 -41.03
N ALA A 404 70.69 -17.46 -40.69
CA ALA A 404 70.94 -18.88 -40.45
C ALA A 404 71.34 -19.62 -41.74
N LEU A 405 70.65 -19.36 -42.85
CA LEU A 405 70.98 -19.91 -44.17
C LEU A 405 72.33 -19.38 -44.69
N MET A 406 72.64 -18.09 -44.47
CA MET A 406 73.95 -17.52 -44.78
C MET A 406 75.06 -18.16 -43.94
N ARG A 407 74.83 -18.38 -42.64
CA ARG A 407 75.78 -19.10 -41.75
C ARG A 407 75.96 -20.56 -42.16
N TRP A 408 74.90 -21.23 -42.57
CA TRP A 408 74.95 -22.62 -43.06
C TRP A 408 75.69 -22.73 -44.40
N GLY A 409 75.43 -21.80 -45.34
CA GLY A 409 76.15 -21.69 -46.61
C GLY A 409 77.65 -21.38 -46.43
N ARG A 410 78.00 -20.47 -45.52
CA ARG A 410 79.41 -20.17 -45.18
C ARG A 410 80.12 -21.38 -44.57
N ARG A 411 79.47 -22.14 -43.68
CA ARG A 411 80.02 -23.39 -43.13
C ARG A 411 80.24 -24.47 -44.19
N ARG A 412 79.36 -24.59 -45.19
CA ARG A 412 79.55 -25.54 -46.31
C ARG A 412 80.68 -25.14 -47.26
N ASN A 413 80.91 -23.84 -47.48
CA ASN A 413 82.00 -23.37 -48.35
C ASN A 413 83.40 -23.48 -47.71
N LEU A 414 83.51 -23.42 -46.38
CA LEU A 414 84.78 -23.62 -45.65
C LEU A 414 85.25 -25.09 -45.59
N LEU A 415 84.41 -26.04 -45.98
CA LEU A 415 84.71 -27.48 -46.01
C LEU A 415 85.06 -28.01 -47.42
N ARG A 416 85.26 -27.11 -48.39
CA ARG A 416 85.53 -27.43 -49.81
C ARG A 416 86.86 -26.90 -50.35
N VAL A 417 87.79 -26.49 -49.49
CA VAL A 417 89.16 -26.08 -49.86
C VAL A 417 90.15 -27.12 -49.39
#